data_AF-A0A2S4JFP4-F1
#
_entry.id   AF-A0A2S4JFP4-F1
#
_cell.length_a   1.000
_cell.length_b   1.000
_cell.length_c   1.000
_cell.angle_alpha   90.00
_cell.angle_beta   90.00
_cell.angle_gamma   90.00
#
_symmetry.space_group_name_H-M   'P 1'
#
loop_
_entity.id
_entity.type
_entity.pdbx_description
1 polymer ?
#
loop_
_entity_poly.entity_id
_entity_poly.type
_entity_poly.pdbx_seq_one_letter_code
_entity_poly.pdbx_strand_id
1 'polypeptide(L)'
;MPHHNSHQDIRWEQRHTNLLRASNNLHEALAQTAQRRPSKLERQGIVKAFELAYELAWKTLQDYLKHQGYDDVVGPKAVLRLAFSEGLIQDGERWAAMHRARNEGAHIYSDTIAETLEQEIRNSYAAPLQRLSEDLGRRRAGGAQS
;
A
#
# COMPACT_ATOMS: atom_id res chain seq x y z
N MET A 1 -19.93 -10.51 -37.00
CA MET A 1 -19.48 -11.32 -35.85
C MET A 1 -18.58 -10.45 -34.99
N PRO A 2 -18.99 -10.00 -33.79
CA PRO A 2 -18.05 -9.33 -32.90
C PRO A 2 -17.33 -10.40 -32.07
N HIS A 3 -16.02 -10.50 -32.27
CA HIS A 3 -15.14 -11.15 -31.31
C HIS A 3 -15.17 -10.31 -30.02
N HIS A 4 -15.95 -10.73 -29.03
CA HIS A 4 -15.82 -10.19 -27.67
C HIS A 4 -14.53 -10.74 -27.09
N ASN A 5 -13.47 -9.94 -27.16
CA ASN A 5 -12.21 -10.24 -26.52
C ASN A 5 -12.41 -10.15 -25.00
N SER A 6 -12.59 -11.30 -24.35
CA SER A 6 -12.86 -11.47 -22.92
C SER A 6 -11.61 -11.22 -22.05
N HIS A 7 -11.02 -10.04 -22.16
CA HIS A 7 -10.10 -9.49 -21.18
C HIS A 7 -10.68 -8.17 -20.70
N GLN A 8 -11.73 -8.25 -19.87
CA GLN A 8 -12.11 -7.08 -19.10
C GLN A 8 -10.93 -6.72 -18.21
N ASP A 9 -10.40 -5.52 -18.39
CA ASP A 9 -9.38 -4.91 -17.53
C ASP A 9 -9.85 -4.94 -16.07
N ILE A 10 -9.39 -5.93 -15.31
CA ILE A 10 -9.77 -6.06 -13.91
C ILE A 10 -9.09 -4.91 -13.15
N ARG A 11 -9.90 -3.94 -12.71
CA ARG A 11 -9.46 -2.68 -12.09
C ARG A 11 -8.46 -2.89 -10.95
N TRP A 12 -8.66 -3.92 -10.13
CA TRP A 12 -7.75 -4.21 -9.02
C TRP A 12 -6.37 -4.70 -9.50
N GLU A 13 -6.28 -5.40 -10.63
CA GLU A 13 -5.01 -5.85 -11.21
C GLU A 13 -4.19 -4.69 -11.78
N GLN A 14 -4.85 -3.76 -12.45
CA GLN A 14 -4.21 -2.53 -12.92
C GLN A 14 -3.67 -1.72 -11.74
N ARG A 15 -4.47 -1.58 -10.67
CA ARG A 15 -4.04 -0.85 -9.48
C ARG A 15 -2.95 -1.58 -8.70
N HIS A 16 -3.00 -2.91 -8.64
CA HIS A 16 -1.95 -3.75 -8.06
C HIS A 16 -0.59 -3.48 -8.71
N THR A 17 -0.55 -3.32 -10.02
CA THR A 17 0.69 -2.98 -10.74
C THR A 17 1.30 -1.66 -10.25
N ASN A 18 0.46 -0.66 -9.95
CA ASN A 18 0.92 0.61 -9.38
C ASN A 18 1.36 0.46 -7.92
N LEU A 19 0.63 -0.32 -7.12
CA LEU A 19 1.02 -0.63 -5.73
C LEU A 19 2.38 -1.34 -5.67
N LEU A 20 2.63 -2.31 -6.54
CA LEU A 20 3.90 -3.02 -6.62
C LEU A 20 5.04 -2.07 -6.92
N ARG A 21 4.88 -1.19 -7.91
CA ARG A 21 5.90 -0.18 -8.23
C ARG A 21 6.15 0.77 -7.06
N ALA A 22 5.09 1.28 -6.42
CA ALA A 22 5.22 2.18 -5.28
C ALA A 22 5.89 1.52 -4.07
N SER A 23 5.56 0.25 -3.79
CA SER A 23 6.17 -0.53 -2.69
C SER A 23 7.64 -0.78 -2.95
N ASN A 24 8.02 -1.15 -4.18
CA ASN A 24 9.42 -1.34 -4.57
C ASN A 24 10.21 -0.04 -4.46
N ASN A 25 9.67 1.09 -4.95
CA ASN A 25 10.32 2.39 -4.84
C ASN A 25 10.56 2.82 -3.38
N LEU A 26 9.60 2.53 -2.49
CA LEU A 26 9.77 2.79 -1.05
C LEU A 26 10.92 1.96 -0.47
N HIS A 27 10.97 0.66 -0.79
CA HIS A 27 12.06 -0.21 -0.31
C HIS A 27 13.41 0.21 -0.87
N GLU A 28 13.48 0.62 -2.13
CA GLU A 28 14.70 1.13 -2.74
C GLU A 28 15.20 2.39 -2.02
N ALA A 29 14.32 3.36 -1.75
CA ALA A 29 14.68 4.57 -1.01
C ALA A 29 15.19 4.28 0.42
N LEU A 30 14.57 3.30 1.10
CA LEU A 30 15.02 2.85 2.42
C LEU A 30 16.37 2.13 2.35
N ALA A 31 16.61 1.33 1.31
CA ALA A 31 17.86 0.61 1.09
C ALA A 31 19.03 1.58 0.81
N GLN A 32 18.82 2.59 -0.04
CA GLN A 32 19.83 3.62 -0.36
C GLN A 32 20.27 4.44 0.86
N THR A 33 19.45 4.45 1.91
CA THR A 33 19.69 5.19 3.15
C THR A 33 19.93 4.27 4.35
N ALA A 34 20.13 2.96 4.15
CA ALA A 34 20.23 2.00 5.25
C ALA A 34 21.51 2.14 6.09
N GLN A 35 22.61 2.62 5.51
CA GLN A 35 23.92 2.69 6.16
C GLN A 35 24.29 4.10 6.66
N ARG A 36 23.40 5.09 6.52
CA ARG A 36 23.65 6.47 6.91
C ARG A 36 22.35 7.18 7.26
N ARG A 37 22.45 8.31 7.95
CA ARG A 37 21.28 9.18 8.16
C ARG A 37 20.84 9.78 6.81
N PRO A 38 19.55 9.70 6.44
CA PRO A 38 19.04 10.38 5.25
C PRO A 38 19.09 11.91 5.46
N SER A 39 19.41 12.62 4.38
CA SER A 39 19.24 14.07 4.32
C SER A 39 17.76 14.45 4.43
N LYS A 40 17.49 15.74 4.67
CA LYS A 40 16.12 16.27 4.75
C LYS A 40 15.30 15.94 3.50
N LEU A 41 15.87 16.10 2.31
CA LEU A 41 15.19 15.82 1.04
C LEU A 41 14.90 14.33 0.86
N GLU A 42 15.87 13.47 1.16
CA GLU A 42 15.68 12.01 1.08
C GLU A 42 14.60 11.53 2.05
N ARG A 43 14.59 12.08 3.26
CA ARG A 43 13.55 11.80 4.26
C ARG A 43 12.17 12.19 3.78
N GLN A 44 12.03 13.39 3.21
CA GLN A 44 10.77 13.83 2.59
C GLN A 44 10.37 12.89 1.44
N GLY A 45 11.33 12.45 0.63
CA GLY A 45 11.12 11.46 -0.43
C GLY A 45 10.59 10.13 0.10
N ILE A 46 11.18 9.59 1.18
CA ILE A 46 10.72 8.35 1.83
C ILE A 46 9.29 8.50 2.35
N VAL A 47 8.98 9.61 3.03
CA VAL A 47 7.63 9.88 3.53
C VAL A 47 6.62 9.95 2.37
N LYS A 48 6.95 10.64 1.27
CA LYS A 48 6.07 10.73 0.10
C LYS A 48 5.89 9.39 -0.60
N ALA A 49 6.95 8.58 -0.69
CA ALA A 49 6.87 7.23 -1.22
C ALA A 49 5.95 6.34 -0.37
N PHE A 50 6.04 6.44 0.96
CA PHE A 50 5.13 5.76 1.88
C PHE A 50 3.68 6.21 1.71
N GLU A 51 3.41 7.52 1.66
CA GLU A 51 2.05 8.05 1.47
C GLU A 51 1.41 7.50 0.19
N LEU A 52 2.17 7.46 -0.91
CA LEU A 52 1.71 6.91 -2.18
C LEU A 52 1.47 5.40 -2.10
N ALA A 53 2.40 4.64 -1.53
CA ALA A 53 2.28 3.19 -1.40
C ALA A 53 1.08 2.82 -0.52
N TYR A 54 0.89 3.50 0.62
CA TYR A 54 -0.27 3.33 1.48
C TYR A 54 -1.58 3.68 0.77
N GLU A 55 -1.62 4.79 0.03
CA GLU A 55 -2.81 5.22 -0.71
C GLU A 55 -3.22 4.19 -1.77
N LEU A 56 -2.23 3.64 -2.49
CA LEU A 56 -2.46 2.59 -3.46
C LEU A 56 -2.87 1.28 -2.77
N ALA A 57 -2.33 0.97 -1.60
CA ALA A 57 -2.63 -0.26 -0.87
C ALA A 57 -4.10 -0.35 -0.50
N TRP A 58 -4.64 0.65 0.21
CA TRP A 58 -6.05 0.60 0.62
C TRP A 58 -6.99 0.70 -0.58
N LYS A 59 -6.64 1.43 -1.64
CA LYS A 59 -7.45 1.47 -2.87
C LYS A 59 -7.43 0.14 -3.63
N THR A 60 -6.31 -0.57 -3.62
CA THR A 60 -6.20 -1.89 -4.28
C THR A 60 -6.98 -2.93 -3.51
N LEU A 61 -6.89 -2.90 -2.17
CA LEU A 61 -7.75 -3.72 -1.31
C LEU A 61 -9.22 -3.44 -1.56
N GLN A 62 -9.62 -2.17 -1.70
CA GLN A 62 -11.01 -1.82 -2.00
C GLN A 62 -11.49 -2.44 -3.32
N ASP A 63 -10.73 -2.25 -4.39
CA ASP A 63 -11.10 -2.80 -5.70
C ASP A 63 -11.08 -4.34 -5.68
N TYR A 64 -10.14 -4.96 -4.94
CA TYR A 64 -10.08 -6.41 -4.76
C TYR A 64 -11.27 -6.95 -3.98
N LEU A 65 -11.64 -6.33 -2.86
CA LEU A 65 -12.81 -6.71 -2.06
C LEU A 65 -14.10 -6.58 -2.87
N LYS A 66 -14.26 -5.51 -3.66
CA LYS A 66 -15.38 -5.37 -4.59
C LYS A 66 -15.42 -6.50 -5.62
N HIS A 67 -14.26 -6.87 -6.17
CA HIS A 67 -14.15 -8.01 -7.07
C HIS A 67 -14.50 -9.35 -6.40
N GLN A 68 -14.37 -9.47 -5.08
CA GLN A 68 -14.82 -10.62 -4.29
C GLN A 68 -16.31 -10.55 -3.87
N GLY A 69 -17.05 -9.53 -4.31
CA GLY A 69 -18.49 -9.36 -4.02
C GLY A 69 -18.83 -8.42 -2.86
N TYR A 70 -17.85 -7.71 -2.28
CA TYR A 70 -18.07 -6.71 -1.24
C TYR A 70 -18.34 -5.32 -1.85
N ASP A 71 -19.51 -5.11 -2.45
CA ASP A 71 -19.81 -3.91 -3.25
C ASP A 71 -19.87 -2.59 -2.43
N ASP A 72 -20.30 -2.67 -1.17
CA ASP A 72 -20.57 -1.51 -0.32
C ASP A 72 -19.36 -1.02 0.50
N VAL A 73 -18.18 -1.63 0.34
CA VAL A 73 -16.99 -1.23 1.11
C VAL A 73 -16.37 0.05 0.55
N VAL A 74 -16.42 1.14 1.34
CA VAL A 74 -15.92 2.46 0.93
C VAL A 74 -15.05 3.11 2.00
N GLY A 75 -13.90 3.62 1.55
CA GLY A 75 -12.98 4.40 2.36
C GLY A 75 -11.97 3.55 3.16
N PRO A 76 -10.82 4.14 3.53
CA PRO A 76 -9.68 3.41 4.06
C PRO A 76 -10.00 2.64 5.34
N LYS A 77 -10.75 3.22 6.27
CA LYS A 77 -11.08 2.56 7.55
C LYS A 77 -11.93 1.30 7.36
N ALA A 78 -12.99 1.39 6.54
CA ALA A 78 -13.87 0.25 6.28
C ALA A 78 -13.13 -0.85 5.52
N VAL A 79 -12.35 -0.46 4.50
CA VAL A 79 -11.54 -1.37 3.70
C VAL A 79 -10.49 -2.10 4.55
N LEU A 80 -9.75 -1.40 5.40
CA LEU A 80 -8.71 -2.02 6.23
C LEU A 80 -9.33 -2.98 7.26
N ARG A 81 -10.46 -2.61 7.87
CA ARG A 81 -11.15 -3.50 8.82
C ARG A 81 -11.61 -4.80 8.15
N LEU A 82 -12.23 -4.69 6.97
CA LEU A 82 -12.68 -5.86 6.21
C LEU A 82 -11.49 -6.67 5.68
N ALA A 83 -10.47 -6.02 5.14
CA ALA A 83 -9.26 -6.70 4.68
C ALA A 83 -8.58 -7.49 5.81
N PHE A 84 -8.62 -6.98 7.05
CA PHE A 84 -8.12 -7.72 8.21
C PHE A 84 -9.00 -8.91 8.57
N SER A 85 -10.34 -8.76 8.58
CA SER A 85 -11.25 -9.88 8.88
C SER A 85 -11.19 -10.98 7.83
N GLU A 86 -10.98 -10.62 6.56
CA GLU A 86 -10.81 -11.55 5.43
C GLU A 86 -9.38 -12.13 5.33
N GLY A 87 -8.48 -11.76 6.25
CA GLY A 87 -7.09 -12.25 6.25
C GLY A 87 -6.25 -11.79 5.07
N LEU A 88 -6.65 -10.72 4.37
CA LEU A 88 -5.88 -10.09 3.28
C LEU A 88 -4.70 -9.27 3.80
N ILE A 89 -4.82 -8.76 5.02
CA ILE A 89 -3.74 -8.09 5.74
C ILE A 89 -3.62 -8.69 7.14
N GLN A 90 -2.40 -8.67 7.66
CA GLN A 90 -2.10 -9.05 9.04
C GLN A 90 -1.88 -7.78 9.87
N ASP A 91 -2.03 -7.91 11.20
CA ASP A 91 -1.75 -6.84 12.16
C ASP A 91 -2.55 -5.55 11.86
N GLY A 92 -3.88 -5.62 12.07
CA GLY A 92 -4.79 -4.50 11.81
C GLY A 92 -4.44 -3.21 12.56
N GLU A 93 -3.84 -3.33 13.75
CA GLU A 93 -3.37 -2.18 14.54
C GLU A 93 -2.25 -1.41 13.83
N ARG A 94 -1.30 -2.13 13.22
CA ARG A 94 -0.24 -1.51 12.41
C ARG A 94 -0.80 -0.80 11.18
N TRP A 95 -1.81 -1.35 10.53
CA TRP A 95 -2.50 -0.68 9.42
C TRP A 95 -3.29 0.55 9.88
N ALA A 96 -3.92 0.49 11.05
CA ALA A 96 -4.55 1.65 11.66
C ALA A 96 -3.51 2.73 12.03
N ALA A 97 -2.32 2.34 12.48
CA ALA A 97 -1.20 3.25 12.74
C ALA A 97 -0.71 3.94 11.45
N MET A 98 -0.52 3.18 10.36
CA MET A 98 -0.20 3.74 9.04
C MET A 98 -1.26 4.75 8.56
N HIS A 99 -2.54 4.45 8.77
CA HIS A 99 -3.62 5.36 8.40
C HIS A 99 -3.54 6.70 9.14
N ARG A 100 -3.26 6.67 10.44
CA ARG A 100 -3.06 7.87 11.27
C ARG A 100 -1.81 8.64 10.82
N ALA A 101 -0.69 7.94 10.67
CA ALA A 101 0.59 8.50 10.25
C ALA A 101 0.49 9.23 8.90
N ARG A 102 -0.29 8.71 7.94
CA ARG A 102 -0.55 9.39 6.66
C ARG A 102 -1.30 10.71 6.83
N ASN A 103 -2.24 10.80 7.77
CA ASN A 103 -2.99 12.03 8.01
C ASN A 103 -2.12 13.08 8.70
N GLU A 104 -1.20 12.66 9.57
CA GLU A 104 -0.20 13.52 10.21
C GLU A 104 0.90 13.96 9.23
N GLY A 105 1.24 13.11 8.25
CA GLY A 105 2.21 13.38 7.20
C GLY A 105 1.89 14.61 6.32
N ALA A 106 0.60 14.94 6.19
CA ALA A 106 0.15 16.14 5.48
C ALA A 106 0.52 17.46 6.17
N HIS A 107 0.87 17.41 7.47
CA HIS A 107 1.18 18.58 8.29
C HIS A 107 2.67 18.68 8.66
N ILE A 108 3.56 17.98 7.96
CA ILE A 108 5.01 17.98 8.24
C ILE A 108 5.62 19.36 7.92
N TYR A 109 5.55 20.25 8.90
CA TYR A 109 6.33 21.50 8.95
C TYR A 109 7.53 21.39 9.90
N SER A 110 7.67 20.27 10.65
CA SER A 110 8.74 20.03 11.62
C SER A 110 9.65 18.87 11.18
N ASP A 111 10.96 19.14 11.12
CA ASP A 111 11.99 18.15 10.76
C ASP A 111 12.03 16.95 11.73
N THR A 112 11.59 17.14 12.98
CA THR A 112 11.47 16.09 14.01
C THR A 112 10.34 15.11 13.71
N ILE A 113 9.21 15.60 13.18
CA ILE A 113 8.07 14.75 12.80
C ILE A 113 8.47 13.89 11.60
N ALA A 114 9.13 14.48 10.60
CA ALA A 114 9.62 13.76 9.44
C ALA A 114 10.60 12.64 9.83
N GLU A 115 11.46 12.87 10.83
CA GLU A 115 12.43 11.89 11.30
C GLU A 115 11.75 10.72 12.00
N THR A 116 10.83 11.03 12.91
CA THR A 116 10.04 10.01 13.62
C THR A 116 9.26 9.15 12.62
N LEU A 117 8.60 9.79 11.65
CA LEU A 117 7.83 9.09 10.64
C LEU A 117 8.72 8.24 9.72
N GLU A 118 9.88 8.72 9.31
CA GLU A 118 10.82 7.93 8.51
C GLU A 118 11.28 6.67 9.25
N GLN A 119 11.53 6.76 10.55
CA GLN A 119 11.88 5.60 11.37
C GLN A 119 10.72 4.60 11.49
N GLU A 120 9.50 5.08 11.71
CA GLU A 120 8.29 4.22 11.72
C GLU A 120 8.09 3.53 10.35
N ILE A 121 8.30 4.27 9.26
CA ILE A 121 8.21 3.72 7.91
C ILE A 121 9.22 2.58 7.73
N ARG A 122 10.48 2.83 8.11
CA ARG A 122 11.58 1.88 8.00
C ARG A 122 11.34 0.61 8.82
N ASN A 123 10.93 0.79 10.07
CA ASN A 123 10.92 -0.30 11.06
C ASN A 123 9.57 -1.03 11.11
N SER A 124 8.48 -0.38 10.71
CA SER A 124 7.13 -0.90 10.93
C SER A 124 6.30 -0.98 9.65
N TYR A 125 6.32 0.03 8.78
CA TYR A 125 5.29 0.17 7.73
C TYR A 125 5.66 -0.36 6.35
N ALA A 126 6.94 -0.33 5.98
CA ALA A 126 7.37 -0.78 4.65
C ALA A 126 7.07 -2.27 4.41
N ALA A 127 7.41 -3.13 5.37
CA ALA A 127 7.26 -4.57 5.21
C ALA A 127 5.80 -5.04 5.03
N PRO A 128 4.79 -4.54 5.79
CA PRO A 128 3.38 -4.84 5.52
C PRO A 128 2.90 -4.45 4.11
N LEU A 129 3.34 -3.31 3.58
CA LEU A 129 2.97 -2.84 2.24
C LEU A 129 3.51 -3.79 1.17
N GLN A 130 4.77 -4.22 1.32
CA GLN A 130 5.38 -5.19 0.42
C GLN A 130 4.66 -6.53 0.46
N ARG A 131 4.41 -7.06 1.66
CA ARG A 131 3.68 -8.33 1.84
C ARG A 131 2.31 -8.29 1.17
N LEU A 132 1.54 -7.23 1.39
CA LEU A 132 0.24 -7.07 0.70
C LEU A 132 0.40 -7.11 -0.82
N SER A 133 1.38 -6.39 -1.37
CA SER A 133 1.62 -6.36 -2.81
C SER A 133 1.97 -7.75 -3.37
N GLU A 134 2.82 -8.50 -2.69
CA GLU A 134 3.21 -9.85 -3.07
C GLU A 134 2.03 -10.82 -2.98
N ASP A 135 1.25 -10.75 -1.90
CA ASP A 135 0.08 -11.60 -1.65
C ASP A 135 -0.99 -11.40 -2.73
N LEU A 136 -1.30 -10.15 -3.07
CA LEU A 136 -2.21 -9.83 -4.18
C LEU A 136 -1.66 -10.29 -5.53
N GLY A 137 -0.34 -10.22 -5.72
CA GLY A 137 0.32 -10.74 -6.92
C GLY A 137 0.16 -12.26 -7.06
N ARG A 138 0.28 -13.00 -5.95
CA ARG A 138 0.04 -14.46 -5.94
C ARG A 138 -1.43 -14.79 -6.23
N ARG A 139 -2.36 -14.04 -5.65
CA ARG A 139 -3.81 -14.20 -5.92
C ARG A 139 -4.16 -13.93 -7.38
N ARG A 140 -3.53 -12.92 -7.99
CA ARG A 140 -3.66 -12.61 -9.43
C ARG A 140 -3.19 -13.78 -10.30
N ALA A 141 -2.02 -14.34 -10.00
CA ALA A 141 -1.47 -15.47 -10.75
C ALA A 141 -2.29 -16.76 -10.57
N GLY A 142 -2.84 -16.99 -9.37
CA GLY A 142 -3.67 -18.17 -9.06
C GLY A 142 -5.08 -18.12 -9.65
N GLY A 143 -5.66 -16.93 -9.84
CA GLY A 143 -6.98 -16.76 -10.48
C GLY A 143 -6.99 -16.93 -12.00
N ALA A 144 -5.82 -17.01 -12.65
CA ALA A 144 -5.69 -17.14 -14.11
C ALA A 144 -5.82 -18.60 -14.61
N GLN A 145 -6.11 -19.56 -13.73
CA GLN A 145 -6.19 -21.00 -14.05
C GLN A 145 -7.57 -21.64 -13.72
N SER A 146 -8.61 -20.83 -13.53
CA SER A 146 -9.98 -21.30 -13.26
C SER A 146 -10.93 -20.97 -14.40
#